data_AF-A0A0M2R6J7-F1
#
_entry.id   AF-A0A0M2R6J7-F1
#
_cell.length_a   1.000
_cell.length_b   1.000
_cell.length_c   1.000
_cell.angle_alpha   90.00
_cell.angle_beta   90.00
_cell.angle_gamma   90.00
#
_symmetry.space_group_name_H-M   'P 1'
#
loop_
_entity.id
_entity.type
_entity.pdbx_description
1 polymer ?
#
loop_
_entity_poly.entity_id
_entity_poly.type
_entity_poly.pdbx_seq_one_letter_code
_entity_poly.pdbx_strand_id
1 'polypeptide(L)'
;VNTTCGASNISFGLPNRHAMNAHFLAMAAAAGMTSAIMNPLHEEELAGIRASDVLLAKDQDCLKWIGKYREPAPEGQAGARGERRSRRRRA
;
A
#
# COMPACT_ATOMS: atom_id res chain seq x y z
N VAL A 1 -12.01 4.09 19.24
CA VAL A 1 -10.89 3.45 19.97
C VAL A 1 -9.89 2.94 18.94
N ASN A 2 -8.59 3.02 19.21
CA ASN A 2 -7.55 2.54 18.29
C ASN A 2 -7.11 1.13 18.70
N THR A 3 -6.95 0.24 17.72
CA THR A 3 -6.52 -1.15 17.91
C THR A 3 -5.18 -1.36 17.22
N THR A 4 -4.20 -1.88 17.95
CA THR A 4 -2.83 -2.11 17.49
C THR A 4 -2.39 -3.55 17.77
N CYS A 5 -1.62 -4.16 16.85
CA CYS A 5 -0.97 -5.45 17.11
C CYS A 5 0.43 -5.53 16.49
N GLY A 6 1.27 -6.45 16.99
CA GLY A 6 2.55 -6.78 16.38
C GLY A 6 2.37 -7.80 15.24
N ALA A 7 2.89 -7.50 14.04
CA ALA A 7 2.73 -8.37 12.89
C ALA A 7 3.55 -9.67 12.99
N SER A 8 4.72 -9.62 13.66
CA SER A 8 5.70 -10.72 13.67
C SER A 8 5.32 -11.91 14.56
N ASN A 9 4.44 -11.71 15.54
CA ASN A 9 4.08 -12.74 16.51
C ASN A 9 3.27 -13.89 15.88
N ILE A 10 2.44 -13.58 14.88
CA ILE A 10 1.55 -14.57 14.24
C ILE A 10 2.33 -15.64 13.46
N SER A 11 3.51 -15.28 12.94
CA SER A 11 4.33 -16.14 12.08
C SER A 11 5.47 -16.82 12.82
N PHE A 12 5.48 -16.80 14.16
CA PHE A 12 6.54 -17.45 14.92
C PHE A 12 6.54 -18.97 14.71
N GLY A 13 7.70 -19.54 14.35
CA GLY A 13 7.85 -20.97 14.06
C GLY A 13 7.35 -21.41 12.68
N LEU A 14 6.82 -20.50 11.85
CA LEU A 14 6.35 -20.81 10.50
C LEU A 14 7.38 -20.47 9.43
N PRO A 15 7.48 -21.26 8.34
CA PRO A 15 8.22 -20.87 7.14
C PRO A 15 7.49 -19.73 6.41
N ASN A 16 8.22 -19.01 5.54
CA ASN A 16 7.68 -17.90 4.73
C ASN A 16 6.87 -16.85 5.52
N ARG A 17 7.52 -16.29 6.55
CA ARG A 17 6.88 -15.39 7.52
C ARG A 17 6.33 -14.09 6.93
N HIS A 18 7.00 -13.52 5.92
CA HIS A 18 6.61 -12.23 5.34
C HIS A 18 5.29 -12.33 4.58
N ALA A 19 5.10 -13.40 3.80
CA ALA A 19 3.81 -13.70 3.18
C ALA A 19 2.72 -13.84 4.24
N MET A 20 2.96 -14.60 5.31
CA MET A 20 1.99 -14.79 6.39
C MET A 20 1.62 -13.47 7.07
N ASN A 21 2.62 -12.65 7.40
CA ASN A 21 2.42 -11.33 8.01
C ASN A 21 1.61 -10.40 7.08
N ALA A 22 1.92 -10.38 5.79
CA ALA A 22 1.23 -9.52 4.82
C ALA A 22 -0.27 -9.85 4.71
N HIS A 23 -0.63 -11.14 4.65
CA HIS A 23 -2.02 -11.59 4.61
C HIS A 23 -2.74 -11.33 5.94
N PHE A 24 -2.09 -11.61 7.05
CA PHE A 24 -2.61 -11.31 8.38
C PHE A 24 -2.92 -9.82 8.55
N LEU A 25 -2.02 -8.94 8.14
CA LEU A 25 -2.20 -7.49 8.22
C LEU A 25 -3.41 -7.01 7.40
N ALA A 26 -3.60 -7.53 6.19
CA ALA A 26 -4.75 -7.21 5.36
C ALA A 26 -6.07 -7.68 5.99
N MET A 27 -6.11 -8.90 6.53
CA MET A 27 -7.27 -9.43 7.24
C MET A 27 -7.59 -8.64 8.52
N ALA A 28 -6.56 -8.31 9.31
CA ALA A 28 -6.72 -7.56 10.54
C ALA A 28 -7.22 -6.13 10.25
N ALA A 29 -6.74 -5.50 9.18
CA ALA A 29 -7.25 -4.20 8.72
C ALA A 29 -8.73 -4.28 8.30
N ALA A 30 -9.15 -5.37 7.66
CA ALA A 30 -10.56 -5.61 7.33
C ALA A 30 -11.43 -5.86 8.58
N ALA A 31 -10.85 -6.45 9.62
CA ALA A 31 -11.50 -6.65 10.92
C ALA A 31 -11.53 -5.39 11.81
N GLY A 32 -11.06 -4.24 11.32
CA GLY A 32 -11.12 -2.96 12.05
C GLY A 32 -9.85 -2.60 12.81
N MET A 33 -8.73 -3.29 12.59
CA MET A 33 -7.43 -2.84 13.11
C MET A 33 -7.02 -1.50 12.48
N THR A 34 -6.49 -0.60 13.32
CA THR A 34 -6.14 0.77 12.91
C THR A 34 -4.64 0.99 12.75
N SER A 35 -3.80 0.19 13.41
CA SER A 35 -2.33 0.29 13.32
C SER A 35 -1.64 -1.05 13.59
N ALA A 36 -0.39 -1.18 13.17
CA ALA A 36 0.42 -2.38 13.42
C ALA A 36 1.90 -2.02 13.67
N ILE A 37 2.56 -2.81 14.51
CA ILE A 37 4.01 -2.76 14.75
C ILE A 37 4.66 -3.80 13.82
N MET A 38 5.39 -3.33 12.82
CA MET A 38 6.07 -4.16 11.81
C MET A 38 7.26 -3.42 11.20
N ASN A 39 8.11 -4.13 10.44
CA ASN A 39 9.26 -3.52 9.78
C ASN A 39 8.87 -2.97 8.40
N PRO A 40 8.84 -1.63 8.21
CA PRO A 40 8.41 -1.02 6.96
C PRO A 40 9.37 -1.26 5.78
N LEU A 41 10.56 -1.83 6.02
CA LEU A 41 11.51 -2.16 4.96
C LEU A 41 11.16 -3.46 4.21
N HIS A 42 10.23 -4.26 4.72
CA HIS A 42 9.74 -5.45 4.02
C HIS A 42 8.64 -5.06 3.03
N GLU A 43 8.98 -5.05 1.75
CA GLU A 43 8.05 -4.63 0.70
C GLU A 43 6.81 -5.52 0.59
N GLU A 44 6.90 -6.79 0.93
CA GLU A 44 5.77 -7.73 0.91
C GLU A 44 4.68 -7.36 1.92
N GLU A 45 5.07 -7.02 3.16
CA GLU A 45 4.15 -6.57 4.20
C GLU A 45 3.52 -5.23 3.83
N LEU A 46 4.30 -4.30 3.28
CA LEU A 46 3.79 -3.02 2.77
C LEU A 46 2.85 -3.20 1.57
N ALA A 47 3.10 -4.17 0.69
CA ALA A 47 2.22 -4.47 -0.42
C ALA A 47 0.87 -4.97 0.08
N GLY A 48 0.86 -5.85 1.08
CA GLY A 48 -0.36 -6.30 1.76
C GLY A 48 -1.16 -5.13 2.36
N ILE A 49 -0.51 -4.21 3.06
CA ILE A 49 -1.18 -3.02 3.63
C ILE A 49 -1.74 -2.11 2.54
N ARG A 50 -0.94 -1.75 1.52
CA ARG A 50 -1.40 -0.87 0.44
C ARG A 50 -2.57 -1.49 -0.34
N ALA A 51 -2.52 -2.81 -0.57
CA ALA A 51 -3.62 -3.53 -1.19
C ALA A 51 -4.87 -3.48 -0.30
N SER A 52 -4.71 -3.70 1.01
CA SER A 52 -5.80 -3.57 1.97
C SER A 52 -6.40 -2.16 1.98
N ASP A 53 -5.59 -1.10 1.88
CA ASP A 53 -6.09 0.27 1.83
C ASP A 53 -6.95 0.51 0.59
N VAL A 54 -6.57 -0.04 -0.57
CA VAL A 54 -7.40 0.01 -1.78
C VAL A 54 -8.71 -0.74 -1.58
N LEU A 55 -8.63 -1.99 -1.13
CA LEU A 55 -9.79 -2.89 -1.01
C LEU A 55 -10.79 -2.42 0.05
N LEU A 56 -10.33 -1.71 1.07
CA LEU A 56 -11.17 -1.14 2.13
C LEU A 56 -11.57 0.32 1.87
N ALA A 57 -11.38 0.83 0.64
CA ALA A 57 -11.71 2.19 0.24
C ALA A 57 -11.02 3.29 1.08
N LYS A 58 -9.83 3.01 1.61
CA LYS A 58 -8.97 3.96 2.34
C LYS A 58 -7.95 4.66 1.43
N ASP A 59 -7.73 4.17 0.22
CA ASP A 59 -6.94 4.83 -0.83
C ASP A 59 -7.85 5.49 -1.87
N GLN A 60 -8.08 6.79 -1.73
CA GLN A 60 -8.93 7.55 -2.63
C GLN A 60 -8.40 7.49 -4.07
N ASP A 61 -9.27 7.11 -5.01
CA ASP A 61 -8.96 6.93 -6.43
C ASP A 61 -7.77 5.99 -6.70
N CYS A 62 -7.44 5.12 -5.73
CA CYS A 62 -6.29 4.21 -5.76
C CYS A 62 -4.95 4.93 -6.03
N LEU A 63 -4.83 6.22 -5.66
CA LEU A 63 -3.69 7.05 -6.07
C LEU A 63 -2.37 6.59 -5.46
N LYS A 64 -2.37 6.12 -4.21
CA LYS A 64 -1.14 5.64 -3.55
C LYS A 64 -0.70 4.32 -4.19
N TRP A 65 -1.65 3.43 -4.47
CA TRP A 65 -1.39 2.17 -5.15
C TRP A 65 -0.81 2.39 -6.56
N ILE A 66 -1.50 3.17 -7.39
CA ILE A 66 -1.04 3.48 -8.74
C ILE A 66 0.32 4.19 -8.69
N GLY A 67 0.52 5.14 -7.78
CA GLY A 67 1.79 5.84 -7.65
C GLY A 67 2.98 4.93 -7.34
N LYS A 68 2.78 3.85 -6.56
CA LYS A 68 3.84 2.91 -6.19
C LYS A 68 4.10 1.83 -7.23
N TYR A 69 3.05 1.29 -7.87
CA TYR A 69 3.16 0.10 -8.74
C TYR A 69 3.03 0.38 -10.23
N ARG A 70 2.80 1.64 -10.63
CA ARG A 70 2.77 2.00 -12.04
C ARG A 70 4.16 1.84 -12.64
N GLU A 71 4.23 1.10 -13.74
CA GLU A 71 5.44 1.02 -14.55
C GLU A 71 5.86 2.41 -15.05
N PRO A 72 7.16 2.72 -15.01
CA PRO A 72 7.65 3.97 -15.57
C PRO A 72 7.28 4.02 -17.06
N ALA A 73 6.79 5.19 -17.52
CA ALA A 73 6.51 5.36 -18.92
C ALA A 73 7.80 5.14 -19.73
N PRO A 74 7.73 4.46 -20.89
CA PRO A 74 8.89 4.33 -21.77
C PRO A 74 9.44 5.71 -22.09
N GLU A 75 10.77 5.81 -22.14
CA GLU A 75 11.48 7.07 -22.43
C GLU A 75 10.89 7.71 -23.70
N GLY A 76 10.34 8.93 -23.56
CA GLY A 76 9.72 9.67 -24.66
C GLY A 76 8.21 9.97 -24.53
N GLN A 77 7.49 9.38 -23.57
CA GLN A 77 6.02 9.62 -23.42
C GLN A 77 5.60 10.38 -22.14
N ALA A 78 6.53 10.67 -21.23
CA ALA A 78 6.22 11.24 -19.91
C ALA A 78 5.72 12.71 -19.92
N GLY A 79 5.86 13.45 -21.03
CA GLY A 79 5.57 14.89 -21.09
C GLY A 79 4.09 15.28 -21.20
N ALA A 80 3.26 14.46 -21.87
CA ALA A 80 1.98 14.96 -22.38
C ALA A 80 0.88 15.21 -21.31
N ARG A 81 0.92 14.51 -20.17
CA ARG A 81 -0.16 14.59 -19.14
C ARG A 81 0.12 15.62 -18.05
N GLY A 82 1.39 15.86 -17.70
CA GLY A 82 1.81 16.89 -16.75
C GLY A 82 1.67 18.31 -17.31
N GLU A 83 2.05 18.50 -18.58
CA GLU A 83 1.96 19.80 -19.26
C GLU A 83 0.52 20.30 -19.41
N ARG A 84 -0.44 19.41 -19.67
CA ARG A 84 -1.87 19.78 -19.79
C ARG A 84 -2.43 20.36 -18.49
N ARG A 85 -2.01 19.84 -17.32
CA ARG A 85 -2.45 20.33 -16.01
C ARG A 85 -1.80 21.67 -15.64
N SER A 86 -0.55 21.88 -16.07
CA SER A 86 0.17 23.16 -15.95
C SER A 86 -0.48 24.26 -16.79
N ARG A 87 -0.82 23.99 -18.07
CA ARG A 87 -1.49 24.97 -18.95
C ARG A 87 -2.86 25.42 -18.44
N ARG A 88 -3.65 24.51 -17.87
CA ARG A 88 -5.00 24.82 -17.37
C ARG A 88 -5.00 25.64 -16.08
N ARG A 89 -3.88 25.70 -15.34
CA ARG A 89 -3.71 26.55 -14.15
C ARG A 89 -3.18 27.95 -14.47
N ARG A 90 -2.76 28.19 -15.71
CA ARG A 90 -2.20 29.46 -16.19
C ARG A 90 -3.16 30.22 -17.12
N ALA A 91 -4.40 29.75 -17.26
CA ALA A 91 -5.47 30.36 -18.02
C ALA A 91 -6.59 30.81 -17.06
#